data_AF-A0A2I0P0H5-F1
#
_entry.id   AF-A0A2I0P0H5-F1
#
_cell.length_a   1.000
_cell.length_b   1.000
_cell.length_c   1.000
_cell.angle_alpha   90.00
_cell.angle_beta   90.00
_cell.angle_gamma   90.00
#
_symmetry.space_group_name_H-M   'P 1'
#
loop_
_entity.id
_entity.type
_entity.pdbx_description
1 polymer ?
#
loop_
_entity_poly.entity_id
_entity_poly.type
_entity_poly.pdbx_seq_one_letter_code
_entity_poly.pdbx_strand_id
1 'polypeptide(L)'
;MSGRRPVDTPLPDPDYCLYGAETFLPLLMQLEAELQGVVRDDDIEYVHRCRVATRRIRAAFPLFSECFSDGRERKWEKVIRRLTRSLGEARDLDVQIEFVRSFLAMRLPEKQSGSPLFSPTEPVSTRSSPAPATALVVVDEPGEGFSGSFRSRIHLWMREHRFLPGRGIHSDHSPHHLSDMSCTDGFLSPTDPVTPGLECLLLRLSQRRRVMQPDVAHVAIDCSEGGTIEVFAHYLHDLKVRAMLQGDGVHSLYSYERAFTQIMVRISDLFWYEPYLSDPSLIHQHHAMRIAAKRLRYTLEAYAGLFDDQVKGELKVIKKIQEFLGDMHDCDVWIESLPRFLHEEEDRSRAYFGNNRFFELIRPGITVLMEDRRENRGILFENLCRYWDKLKEEGFWDCLSEKISIPIQSSFNGKVGAASSGPVTIGLISDIHANLPALEAVLADAESRGAVVVLNAGDTTGYGPFPDEVIGLLRSRHILSVIGNYDQSVLSKKWKTGRPRSREKQVAMRWAYHNISLENRVWLKNLPREIRLSVRGLTLLVTHGSPDSITEYLDDGTPESRLQEVASGIGARVVVTGH
;
A
#
# COMPACT_ATOMS: atom_id res chain seq x y z
N MET A 1 -19.04 19.96 -35.04
CA MET A 1 -20.28 19.56 -34.35
C MET A 1 -20.24 18.06 -34.11
N SER A 2 -19.77 17.62 -32.94
CA SER A 2 -19.99 16.26 -32.45
C SER A 2 -20.90 16.37 -31.23
N GLY A 3 -22.03 15.66 -31.25
CA GLY A 3 -23.10 15.79 -30.27
C GLY A 3 -22.63 15.37 -28.87
N ARG A 4 -22.34 16.35 -28.01
CA ARG A 4 -22.38 16.14 -26.56
C ARG A 4 -23.86 16.03 -26.19
N ARG A 5 -24.34 14.81 -25.91
CA ARG A 5 -25.53 14.69 -25.07
C ARG A 5 -25.13 15.24 -23.69
N PRO A 6 -25.89 16.17 -23.10
CA PRO A 6 -25.75 16.44 -21.67
C PRO A 6 -25.98 15.12 -20.96
N VAL A 7 -25.12 14.79 -20.00
CA VAL A 7 -25.36 13.68 -19.09
C VAL A 7 -26.46 14.14 -18.13
N ASP A 8 -27.71 14.06 -18.58
CA ASP A 8 -28.93 14.37 -17.81
C ASP A 8 -29.23 13.30 -16.73
N THR A 9 -28.33 12.34 -16.51
CA THR A 9 -28.46 11.40 -15.39
C THR A 9 -28.13 12.11 -14.07
N PRO A 10 -29.02 12.04 -13.07
CA PRO A 10 -28.75 12.58 -11.74
C PRO A 10 -27.52 11.91 -11.12
N LEU A 11 -26.75 12.67 -10.34
CA LEU A 11 -25.62 12.14 -9.57
C LEU A 11 -26.15 11.17 -8.49
N PRO A 12 -25.42 10.09 -8.15
CA PRO A 12 -25.86 9.15 -7.12
C PRO A 12 -26.08 9.84 -5.77
N ASP A 13 -25.08 10.60 -5.31
CA ASP A 13 -25.15 11.55 -4.20
C ASP A 13 -24.31 12.79 -4.58
N PRO A 14 -24.93 13.96 -4.81
CA PRO A 14 -24.22 15.17 -5.23
C PRO A 14 -23.11 15.57 -4.26
N ASP A 15 -23.38 15.57 -2.96
CA ASP A 15 -22.43 16.01 -1.92
C ASP A 15 -21.20 15.09 -1.85
N TYR A 16 -21.39 13.77 -1.96
CA TYR A 16 -20.28 12.81 -2.02
C TYR A 16 -19.46 12.94 -3.31
N CYS A 17 -20.13 13.20 -4.44
CA CYS A 17 -19.46 13.50 -5.70
C CYS A 17 -18.64 14.79 -5.61
N LEU A 18 -19.16 15.82 -4.94
CA LEU A 18 -18.46 17.07 -4.67
C LEU A 18 -17.21 16.80 -3.82
N TYR A 19 -17.36 16.08 -2.71
CA TYR A 19 -16.25 15.71 -1.84
C TYR A 19 -15.16 14.92 -2.58
N GLY A 20 -15.57 13.95 -3.42
CA GLY A 20 -14.66 13.22 -4.29
C GLY A 20 -13.89 14.14 -5.24
N ALA A 21 -14.58 15.07 -5.92
CA ALA A 21 -13.93 16.03 -6.81
C ALA A 21 -12.91 16.92 -6.07
N GLU A 22 -13.26 17.41 -4.87
CA GLU A 22 -12.36 18.20 -4.02
C GLU A 22 -11.16 17.39 -3.50
N THR A 23 -11.29 16.07 -3.40
CA THR A 23 -10.18 15.17 -3.06
C THR A 23 -9.21 15.00 -4.24
N PHE A 24 -9.70 14.86 -5.48
CA PHE A 24 -8.84 14.60 -6.65
C PHE A 24 -8.18 15.85 -7.22
N LEU A 25 -8.91 16.97 -7.33
CA LEU A 25 -8.44 18.17 -8.05
C LEU A 25 -7.08 18.68 -7.55
N PRO A 26 -6.84 18.86 -6.24
CA PRO A 26 -5.54 19.31 -5.74
C PRO A 26 -4.39 18.35 -6.09
N LEU A 27 -4.66 17.04 -6.08
CA LEU A 27 -3.66 16.01 -6.41
C LEU A 27 -3.27 16.04 -7.89
N LEU A 28 -4.24 16.30 -8.78
CA LEU A 28 -3.98 16.42 -10.21
C LEU A 28 -3.21 17.70 -10.54
N MET A 29 -3.60 18.83 -9.93
CA MET A 29 -2.88 20.10 -10.10
C MET A 29 -1.43 19.99 -9.60
N GLN A 30 -1.22 19.36 -8.44
CA GLN A 30 0.13 19.09 -7.94
C GLN A 30 0.90 18.18 -8.89
N LEU A 31 0.28 17.10 -9.38
CA LEU A 31 0.94 16.17 -10.30
C LEU A 31 1.41 16.89 -11.57
N GLU A 32 0.55 17.70 -12.18
CA GLU A 32 0.85 18.45 -13.40
C GLU A 32 2.00 19.44 -13.20
N ALA A 33 2.02 20.15 -12.07
CA ALA A 33 3.08 21.11 -11.75
C ALA A 33 4.47 20.47 -11.58
N GLU A 34 4.52 19.20 -11.15
CA GLU A 34 5.76 18.52 -10.79
C GLU A 34 6.33 17.66 -11.94
N LEU A 35 5.51 17.31 -12.94
CA LEU A 35 5.91 16.43 -14.06
C LEU A 35 7.11 16.97 -14.85
N GLN A 36 7.18 18.29 -15.08
CA GLN A 36 8.32 18.87 -15.80
C GLN A 36 9.66 18.70 -15.06
N GLY A 37 9.65 18.77 -13.73
CA GLY A 37 10.86 18.55 -12.93
C GLY A 37 11.35 17.09 -12.97
N VAL A 38 10.42 16.12 -13.12
CA VAL A 38 10.77 14.71 -13.35
C VAL A 38 11.48 14.52 -14.69
N VAL A 39 11.01 15.20 -15.74
CA VAL A 39 11.59 15.11 -17.08
C VAL A 39 13.00 15.69 -17.13
N ARG A 40 13.23 16.81 -16.44
CA ARG A 40 14.52 17.48 -16.40
C ARG A 40 15.56 16.79 -15.50
N ASP A 41 15.12 15.89 -14.63
CA ASP A 41 15.97 15.24 -13.61
C ASP A 41 16.63 16.26 -12.66
N ASP A 42 15.92 17.36 -12.37
CA ASP A 42 16.45 18.49 -11.58
C ASP A 42 16.70 18.11 -10.10
N ASP A 43 15.76 17.36 -9.51
CA ASP A 43 15.77 16.94 -8.11
C ASP A 43 14.96 15.64 -7.94
N ILE A 44 15.50 14.70 -7.15
CA ILE A 44 14.82 13.44 -6.78
C ILE A 44 13.48 13.67 -6.06
N GLU A 45 13.28 14.86 -5.48
CA GLU A 45 12.04 15.21 -4.81
C GLU A 45 10.87 15.45 -5.78
N TYR A 46 11.12 15.79 -7.05
CA TYR A 46 10.06 15.81 -8.07
C TYR A 46 9.48 14.40 -8.28
N VAL A 47 10.36 13.39 -8.38
CA VAL A 47 9.95 11.98 -8.48
C VAL A 47 9.17 11.57 -7.24
N HIS A 48 9.63 11.98 -6.05
CA HIS A 48 8.93 11.70 -4.78
C HIS A 48 7.51 12.27 -4.76
N ARG A 49 7.36 13.58 -5.00
CA ARG A 49 6.06 14.28 -4.94
C ARG A 49 5.08 13.73 -5.98
N CYS A 50 5.51 13.52 -7.22
CA CYS A 50 4.71 12.87 -8.26
C CYS A 50 4.28 11.45 -7.86
N ARG A 51 5.19 10.65 -7.29
CA ARG A 51 4.87 9.29 -6.82
C ARG A 51 3.86 9.30 -5.67
N VAL A 52 3.95 10.27 -4.76
CA VAL A 52 2.99 10.43 -3.66
C VAL A 52 1.61 10.81 -4.20
N ALA A 53 1.52 11.82 -5.07
CA ALA A 53 0.26 12.27 -5.67
C ALA A 53 -0.42 11.13 -6.45
N THR A 54 0.31 10.45 -7.33
CA THR A 54 -0.24 9.33 -8.12
C THR A 54 -0.72 8.16 -7.25
N ARG A 55 -0.03 7.84 -6.14
CA ARG A 55 -0.50 6.82 -5.19
C ARG A 55 -1.79 7.23 -4.47
N ARG A 56 -1.93 8.49 -4.06
CA ARG A 56 -3.16 9.01 -3.42
C ARG A 56 -4.33 9.01 -4.40
N ILE A 57 -4.12 9.45 -5.65
CA ILE A 57 -5.13 9.35 -6.73
C ILE A 57 -5.58 7.90 -6.92
N ARG A 58 -4.64 6.96 -6.98
CA ARG A 58 -4.96 5.52 -7.10
C ARG A 58 -5.73 4.95 -5.92
N ALA A 59 -5.43 5.41 -4.71
CA ALA A 59 -6.16 5.00 -3.51
C ALA A 59 -7.57 5.60 -3.48
N ALA A 60 -7.78 6.79 -4.04
CA ALA A 60 -9.07 7.47 -4.09
C ALA A 60 -10.03 6.89 -5.16
N PHE A 61 -9.53 6.39 -6.30
CA PHE A 61 -10.37 5.79 -7.35
C PHE A 61 -11.42 4.78 -6.84
N PRO A 62 -11.05 3.75 -6.06
CA PRO A 62 -12.03 2.78 -5.56
C PRO A 62 -12.99 3.36 -4.50
N LEU A 63 -12.63 4.47 -3.83
CA LEU A 63 -13.49 5.11 -2.82
C LEU A 63 -14.64 5.85 -3.51
N PHE A 64 -14.34 6.55 -4.60
CA PHE A 64 -15.29 7.39 -5.33
C PHE A 64 -15.77 6.76 -6.64
N SER A 65 -15.72 5.42 -6.75
CA SER A 65 -16.00 4.72 -8.00
C SER A 65 -17.40 5.00 -8.56
N GLU A 66 -18.37 5.24 -7.68
CA GLU A 66 -19.76 5.55 -8.03
C GLU A 66 -19.96 6.97 -8.60
N CYS A 67 -19.01 7.88 -8.34
CA CYS A 67 -19.02 9.21 -8.91
C CYS A 67 -18.68 9.20 -10.42
N PHE A 68 -18.17 8.08 -10.94
CA PHE A 68 -17.78 7.89 -12.33
C PHE A 68 -18.78 6.98 -13.05
N SER A 69 -19.69 7.55 -13.84
CA SER A 69 -20.83 6.83 -14.45
C SER A 69 -20.61 6.36 -15.89
N ASP A 70 -19.49 6.71 -16.53
CA ASP A 70 -19.32 6.57 -17.98
C ASP A 70 -18.12 5.71 -18.43
N GLY A 71 -17.42 5.07 -17.51
CA GLY A 71 -16.31 4.16 -17.82
C GLY A 71 -14.99 4.85 -18.20
N ARG A 72 -14.97 6.19 -18.28
CA ARG A 72 -13.75 6.97 -18.60
C ARG A 72 -12.68 6.83 -17.52
N GLU A 73 -13.08 6.55 -16.27
CA GLU A 73 -12.19 6.36 -15.13
C GLU A 73 -11.16 5.26 -15.36
N ARG A 74 -11.51 4.21 -16.13
CA ARG A 74 -10.57 3.12 -16.47
C ARG A 74 -9.38 3.61 -17.30
N LYS A 75 -9.61 4.59 -18.18
CA LYS A 75 -8.54 5.18 -19.00
C LYS A 75 -7.61 6.03 -18.13
N TRP A 76 -8.18 6.87 -17.26
CA TRP A 76 -7.42 7.69 -16.31
C TRP A 76 -6.60 6.82 -15.37
N GLU A 77 -7.22 5.81 -14.75
CA GLU A 77 -6.57 4.87 -13.84
C GLU A 77 -5.42 4.13 -14.55
N LYS A 78 -5.59 3.73 -15.81
CA LYS A 78 -4.52 3.06 -16.58
C LYS A 78 -3.30 3.97 -16.75
N VAL A 79 -3.49 5.25 -17.09
CA VAL A 79 -2.41 6.22 -17.26
C VAL A 79 -1.72 6.50 -15.92
N ILE A 80 -2.49 6.83 -14.88
CA ILE A 80 -1.95 7.09 -13.54
C ILE A 80 -1.19 5.86 -13.01
N ARG A 81 -1.69 4.64 -13.26
CA ARG A 81 -1.00 3.39 -12.87
C ARG A 81 0.31 3.17 -13.61
N ARG A 82 0.38 3.45 -14.91
CA ARG A 82 1.64 3.37 -15.69
C ARG A 82 2.67 4.35 -15.10
N LEU A 83 2.26 5.58 -14.86
CA LEU A 83 3.11 6.61 -14.26
C LEU A 83 3.55 6.22 -12.84
N THR A 84 2.63 5.74 -11.99
CA THR A 84 2.95 5.30 -10.62
C THR A 84 4.00 4.20 -10.61
N ARG A 85 3.96 3.25 -11.56
CA ARG A 85 4.93 2.15 -11.64
C ARG A 85 6.32 2.68 -11.99
N SER A 86 6.42 3.47 -13.05
CA SER A 86 7.69 4.04 -13.51
C SER A 86 8.34 4.93 -12.45
N LEU A 87 7.57 5.82 -11.82
CA LEU A 87 8.05 6.64 -10.69
C LEU A 87 8.40 5.81 -9.45
N GLY A 88 7.73 4.67 -9.25
CA GLY A 88 8.00 3.75 -8.15
C GLY A 88 9.38 3.12 -8.28
N GLU A 89 9.68 2.56 -9.44
CA GLU A 89 10.97 1.92 -9.73
C GLU A 89 12.14 2.92 -9.62
N ALA A 90 11.94 4.16 -10.10
CA ALA A 90 12.93 5.23 -9.95
C ALA A 90 13.16 5.61 -8.49
N ARG A 91 12.08 5.88 -7.73
CA ARG A 91 12.21 6.30 -6.33
C ARG A 91 12.77 5.20 -5.44
N ASP A 92 12.46 3.93 -5.71
CA ASP A 92 13.03 2.82 -4.96
C ASP A 92 14.57 2.81 -5.08
N LEU A 93 15.11 3.09 -6.27
CA LEU A 93 16.55 3.26 -6.47
C LEU A 93 17.08 4.53 -5.78
N ASP A 94 16.38 5.67 -5.88
CA ASP A 94 16.81 6.91 -5.20
C ASP A 94 16.92 6.72 -3.68
N VAL A 95 15.94 6.06 -3.06
CA VAL A 95 15.94 5.74 -1.63
C VAL A 95 17.08 4.78 -1.27
N GLN A 96 17.34 3.77 -2.10
CA GLN A 96 18.46 2.85 -1.88
C GLN A 96 19.82 3.57 -1.98
N ILE A 97 19.99 4.47 -2.95
CA ILE A 97 21.21 5.28 -3.12
C ILE A 97 21.42 6.18 -1.89
N GLU A 98 20.38 6.90 -1.47
CA GLU A 98 20.43 7.78 -0.30
C GLU A 98 20.73 7.02 0.99
N PHE A 99 20.12 5.83 1.15
CA PHE A 99 20.39 4.94 2.27
C PHE A 99 21.86 4.50 2.32
N VAL A 100 22.43 4.01 1.20
CA VAL A 100 23.84 3.57 1.16
C VAL A 100 24.80 4.74 1.41
N ARG A 101 24.52 5.94 0.88
CA ARG A 101 25.30 7.15 1.18
C ARG A 101 25.28 7.49 2.66
N SER A 102 24.11 7.43 3.29
CA SER A 102 23.96 7.72 4.72
C SER A 102 24.68 6.67 5.58
N PHE A 103 24.61 5.40 5.18
CA PHE A 103 25.29 4.29 5.84
C PHE A 103 26.83 4.42 5.75
N LEU A 104 27.35 4.82 4.58
CA LEU A 104 28.77 5.16 4.39
C LEU A 104 29.21 6.33 5.29
N ALA A 105 28.44 7.41 5.31
CA ALA A 105 28.76 8.61 6.10
C ALA A 105 28.79 8.33 7.62
N MET A 106 27.87 7.50 8.13
CA MET A 106 27.83 7.12 9.55
C MET A 106 29.07 6.32 9.98
N ARG A 107 29.68 5.55 9.06
CA ARG A 107 30.87 4.72 9.33
C ARG A 107 32.20 5.43 9.14
N LEU A 108 32.22 6.58 8.47
CA LEU A 108 33.43 7.39 8.25
C LEU A 108 33.22 8.82 8.78
N PRO A 109 33.21 9.04 10.11
CA PRO A 109 32.93 10.37 10.66
C PRO A 109 34.01 11.41 10.33
N GLU A 110 35.28 11.00 10.22
CA GLU A 110 36.41 11.87 9.90
C GLU A 110 37.54 11.08 9.20
N LYS A 111 38.08 11.65 8.11
CA LYS A 111 39.21 11.21 7.26
C LYS A 111 38.91 10.20 6.14
N GLN A 112 38.92 10.70 4.91
CA GLN A 112 40.00 10.43 3.94
C GLN A 112 39.96 11.45 2.79
N SER A 113 41.04 12.23 2.65
CA SER A 113 41.34 13.13 1.52
C SER A 113 41.79 12.33 0.27
N GLY A 114 41.30 11.11 0.10
CA GLY A 114 41.61 10.23 -1.04
C GLY A 114 40.44 10.20 -2.02
N SER A 115 40.75 10.15 -3.32
CA SER A 115 39.72 9.96 -4.35
C SER A 115 38.97 8.63 -4.13
N PRO A 116 37.64 8.58 -4.26
CA PRO A 116 36.87 7.35 -4.08
C PRO A 116 37.35 6.25 -5.04
N LEU A 117 37.29 4.99 -4.59
CA LEU A 117 37.76 3.85 -5.39
C LEU A 117 36.91 3.72 -6.66
N PHE A 118 35.63 4.08 -6.57
CA PHE A 118 34.64 4.06 -7.64
C PHE A 118 34.16 5.49 -7.99
N SER A 119 34.00 5.81 -9.28
CA SER A 119 33.49 7.11 -9.73
C SER A 119 32.11 6.97 -10.42
N PRO A 120 31.13 7.86 -10.16
CA PRO A 120 29.81 7.81 -10.80
C PRO A 120 29.80 7.96 -12.32
N THR A 121 30.89 8.46 -12.92
CA THR A 121 31.01 8.70 -14.36
C THR A 121 31.48 7.49 -15.16
N GLU A 122 31.69 6.33 -14.52
CA GLU A 122 32.26 5.17 -15.20
C GLU A 122 31.28 4.43 -16.12
N PRO A 123 31.65 4.19 -17.39
CA PRO A 123 30.79 3.50 -18.34
C PRO A 123 30.61 2.02 -17.96
N VAL A 124 29.39 1.52 -18.19
CA VAL A 124 29.08 0.10 -18.04
C VAL A 124 29.80 -0.67 -19.15
N SER A 125 30.64 -1.65 -18.80
CA SER A 125 31.22 -2.56 -19.79
C SER A 125 30.17 -3.60 -20.18
N THR A 126 29.23 -3.23 -21.07
CA THR A 126 28.32 -4.19 -21.70
C THR A 126 29.03 -4.81 -22.90
N ARG A 127 29.70 -5.96 -22.72
CA ARG A 127 30.02 -6.86 -23.83
C ARG A 127 29.11 -8.08 -23.81
N SER A 128 27.89 -7.85 -24.27
CA SER A 128 27.02 -8.88 -24.82
C SER A 128 26.23 -8.24 -25.97
N SER A 129 26.74 -8.40 -27.19
CA SER A 129 26.04 -8.03 -28.42
C SER A 129 26.39 -9.10 -29.47
N PRO A 130 25.47 -9.41 -30.39
CA PRO A 130 25.38 -8.54 -31.56
C PRO A 130 23.94 -8.24 -32.02
N ALA A 131 23.66 -6.96 -32.26
CA ALA A 131 22.81 -6.54 -33.38
C ALA A 131 23.22 -5.11 -33.83
N PRO A 132 23.13 -4.79 -35.14
CA PRO A 132 23.91 -3.69 -35.72
C PRO A 132 23.16 -2.35 -35.84
N ALA A 133 23.99 -1.31 -35.85
CA ALA A 133 23.91 -0.06 -36.63
C ALA A 133 22.67 0.84 -36.48
N THR A 134 22.82 1.91 -35.69
CA THR A 134 23.01 3.25 -36.26
C THR A 134 23.61 4.18 -35.23
N ALA A 135 24.76 4.75 -35.59
CA ALA A 135 25.54 5.65 -34.76
C ALA A 135 24.97 7.07 -34.80
N LEU A 136 24.89 7.70 -33.64
CA LEU A 136 25.09 9.13 -33.51
C LEU A 136 26.26 9.31 -32.53
N VAL A 137 27.39 9.65 -33.13
CA VAL A 137 28.65 9.98 -32.45
C VAL A 137 28.44 11.34 -31.79
N VAL A 138 28.40 11.36 -30.46
CA VAL A 138 28.71 12.56 -29.68
C VAL A 138 30.18 12.44 -29.30
N VAL A 139 30.97 13.36 -29.84
CA VAL A 139 32.40 13.52 -29.56
C VAL A 139 32.51 14.20 -28.20
N ASP A 140 33.02 13.50 -27.19
CA ASP A 140 33.43 14.12 -25.92
C ASP A 140 34.80 14.78 -26.12
N GLU A 141 34.85 16.11 -25.97
CA GLU A 141 36.11 16.80 -25.68
C GLU A 141 36.55 16.52 -24.23
N PRO A 142 37.84 16.29 -23.96
CA PRO A 142 38.33 15.97 -22.62
C PRO A 142 38.40 17.25 -21.77
N GLY A 143 37.39 17.48 -20.95
CA GLY A 143 37.45 18.42 -19.84
C GLY A 143 38.46 17.97 -18.77
N GLU A 144 39.33 18.89 -18.39
CA GLU A 144 40.49 18.72 -17.53
C GLU A 144 40.19 18.10 -16.15
N GLY A 145 41.05 17.18 -15.69
CA GLY A 145 41.30 17.00 -14.25
C GLY A 145 40.90 15.69 -13.55
N PHE A 146 40.90 14.51 -14.20
CA PHE A 146 40.86 13.23 -13.44
C PHE A 146 41.82 12.18 -14.02
N SER A 147 42.84 11.80 -13.24
CA SER A 147 43.89 10.88 -13.67
C SER A 147 43.51 9.40 -13.51
N GLY A 148 43.37 8.69 -14.64
CA GLY A 148 43.46 7.22 -14.73
C GLY A 148 42.15 6.47 -14.99
N SER A 149 42.20 5.44 -15.86
CA SER A 149 41.07 4.52 -16.10
C SER A 149 40.66 3.78 -14.81
N PHE A 150 39.40 3.33 -14.68
CA PHE A 150 38.90 2.49 -13.58
C PHE A 150 39.90 1.39 -13.16
N ARG A 151 40.43 0.69 -14.17
CA ARG A 151 41.44 -0.35 -14.02
C ARG A 151 42.75 0.18 -13.42
N SER A 152 43.19 1.37 -13.85
CA SER A 152 44.37 2.03 -13.30
C SER A 152 44.17 2.44 -11.84
N ARG A 153 43.00 2.98 -11.46
CA ARG A 153 42.71 3.36 -10.06
C ARG A 153 42.65 2.14 -9.14
N ILE A 154 41.97 1.07 -9.57
CA ILE A 154 41.94 -0.19 -8.81
C ILE A 154 43.33 -0.79 -8.68
N HIS A 155 44.10 -0.87 -9.78
CA HIS A 155 45.46 -1.41 -9.71
C HIS A 155 46.38 -0.57 -8.82
N LEU A 156 46.23 0.77 -8.84
CA LEU A 156 46.99 1.67 -7.97
C LEU A 156 46.61 1.48 -6.50
N TRP A 157 45.32 1.48 -6.18
CA TRP A 157 44.81 1.27 -4.84
C TRP A 157 45.21 -0.11 -4.28
N MET A 158 45.07 -1.17 -5.08
CA MET A 158 45.52 -2.52 -4.72
C MET A 158 47.03 -2.57 -4.49
N ARG A 159 47.82 -1.80 -5.23
CA ARG A 159 49.28 -1.72 -5.05
C ARG A 159 49.64 -0.96 -3.77
N GLU A 160 49.00 0.17 -3.51
CA GLU A 160 49.20 1.00 -2.32
C GLU A 160 48.83 0.24 -1.03
N HIS A 161 47.78 -0.60 -1.09
CA HIS A 161 47.32 -1.41 0.03
C HIS A 161 47.87 -2.85 0.02
N ARG A 162 48.95 -3.11 -0.74
CA ARG A 162 49.71 -4.39 -0.81
C ARG A 162 48.89 -5.65 -1.18
N PHE A 163 47.81 -5.51 -1.94
CA PHE A 163 47.03 -6.63 -2.51
C PHE A 163 47.62 -7.22 -3.80
N LEU A 164 48.59 -6.54 -4.40
CA LEU A 164 49.36 -7.07 -5.54
C LEU A 164 50.74 -7.52 -5.09
N PRO A 165 51.24 -8.71 -5.52
CA PRO A 165 52.64 -9.05 -5.33
C PRO A 165 53.49 -8.01 -6.06
N GLY A 166 54.48 -7.45 -5.36
CA GLY A 166 55.42 -6.49 -5.94
C GLY A 166 56.04 -7.06 -7.20
N ARG A 167 56.10 -6.28 -8.29
CA ARG A 167 56.86 -6.66 -9.48
C ARG A 167 58.34 -6.75 -9.08
N GLY A 168 58.81 -7.96 -8.83
CA GLY A 168 60.23 -8.27 -8.79
C GLY A 168 60.80 -8.12 -10.19
N ILE A 169 61.56 -7.06 -10.41
CA ILE A 169 62.59 -7.03 -11.46
C ILE A 169 63.74 -7.84 -10.88
N HIS A 170 64.04 -9.02 -11.43
CA HIS A 170 65.39 -9.55 -11.70
C HIS A 170 65.33 -10.97 -12.26
N SER A 171 66.10 -11.16 -13.33
CA SER A 171 66.57 -12.41 -13.94
C SER A 171 67.27 -13.34 -12.95
N ASP A 172 67.02 -14.66 -12.98
CA ASP A 172 67.88 -15.68 -13.61
C ASP A 172 67.54 -17.13 -13.18
N HIS A 173 67.74 -18.07 -14.11
CA HIS A 173 67.97 -19.54 -14.03
C HIS A 173 67.18 -20.55 -13.12
N SER A 174 66.49 -21.45 -13.84
CA SER A 174 66.37 -22.93 -13.68
C SER A 174 65.41 -23.60 -12.65
N PRO A 175 64.86 -24.80 -12.98
CA PRO A 175 63.65 -25.33 -12.36
C PRO A 175 63.93 -26.59 -11.52
N HIS A 176 63.70 -26.57 -10.21
CA HIS A 176 63.61 -27.81 -9.42
C HIS A 176 62.71 -27.65 -8.18
N HIS A 177 61.86 -28.67 -8.00
CA HIS A 177 61.17 -29.14 -6.78
C HIS A 177 59.98 -28.36 -6.20
N LEU A 178 58.81 -28.95 -6.44
CA LEU A 178 57.61 -28.92 -5.61
C LEU A 178 57.87 -29.66 -4.28
N SER A 179 57.70 -28.98 -3.15
CA SER A 179 57.00 -29.49 -1.96
C SER A 179 57.07 -28.47 -0.82
N ASP A 180 55.93 -28.27 -0.16
CA ASP A 180 55.76 -27.67 1.17
C ASP A 180 56.33 -26.28 1.43
N MET A 181 55.48 -25.26 1.24
CA MET A 181 55.44 -24.13 2.16
C MET A 181 53.99 -23.74 2.43
N SER A 182 53.58 -23.96 3.67
CA SER A 182 52.49 -23.27 4.34
C SER A 182 52.74 -21.76 4.28
N CYS A 183 52.10 -21.05 3.34
CA CYS A 183 52.05 -19.59 3.37
C CYS A 183 51.00 -19.13 4.38
N THR A 184 51.36 -19.21 5.65
CA THR A 184 51.01 -18.16 6.61
C THR A 184 51.85 -16.94 6.27
N ASP A 185 51.42 -16.15 5.29
CA ASP A 185 51.98 -14.82 5.04
C ASP A 185 50.89 -13.78 5.27
N GLY A 186 51.15 -12.92 6.26
CA GLY A 186 50.23 -11.94 6.79
C GLY A 186 49.75 -10.95 5.73
N PHE A 187 48.48 -11.08 5.36
CA PHE A 187 47.74 -9.98 4.77
C PHE A 187 47.46 -8.95 5.87
N LEU A 188 48.15 -7.81 5.81
CA LEU A 188 47.74 -6.62 6.53
C LEU A 188 46.30 -6.29 6.10
N SER A 189 45.37 -6.34 7.05
CA SER A 189 43.98 -5.91 6.87
C SER A 189 43.97 -4.54 6.18
N PRO A 190 43.11 -4.31 5.16
CA PRO A 190 42.86 -2.95 4.71
C PRO A 190 42.43 -2.14 5.95
N THR A 191 42.94 -0.92 6.10
CA THR A 191 42.55 -0.02 7.20
C THR A 191 41.05 0.24 7.23
N ASP A 192 40.35 -0.08 6.13
CA ASP A 192 38.90 -0.11 6.01
C ASP A 192 38.44 -1.26 5.07
N PRO A 193 38.02 -2.42 5.60
CA PRO A 193 37.52 -3.54 4.79
C PRO A 193 36.08 -3.33 4.27
N VAL A 194 35.36 -2.31 4.74
CA VAL A 194 33.91 -2.18 4.54
C VAL A 194 33.58 -1.27 3.35
N THR A 195 34.28 -0.15 3.23
CA THR A 195 33.98 0.89 2.22
C THR A 195 33.99 0.42 0.77
N PRO A 196 34.95 -0.41 0.31
CA PRO A 196 34.97 -0.84 -1.10
C PRO A 196 33.68 -1.56 -1.54
N GLY A 197 33.11 -2.39 -0.67
CA GLY A 197 31.85 -3.09 -0.97
C GLY A 197 30.67 -2.15 -1.09
N LEU A 198 30.56 -1.19 -0.17
CA LEU A 198 29.47 -0.21 -0.14
C LEU A 198 29.57 0.80 -1.30
N GLU A 199 30.77 1.26 -1.65
CA GLU A 199 30.97 2.11 -2.83
C GLU A 199 30.63 1.36 -4.13
N CYS A 200 30.97 0.07 -4.21
CA CYS A 200 30.60 -0.77 -5.35
C CYS A 200 29.07 -0.87 -5.49
N LEU A 201 28.36 -1.12 -4.39
CA LEU A 201 26.90 -1.15 -4.36
C LEU A 201 26.30 0.19 -4.79
N LEU A 202 26.80 1.30 -4.23
CA LEU A 202 26.37 2.66 -4.58
C LEU A 202 26.55 2.95 -6.07
N LEU A 203 27.69 2.55 -6.65
CA LEU A 203 27.95 2.68 -8.07
C LEU A 203 26.90 1.92 -8.89
N ARG A 204 26.62 0.66 -8.56
CA ARG A 204 25.63 -0.15 -9.31
C ARG A 204 24.23 0.42 -9.25
N LEU A 205 23.80 0.87 -8.08
CA LEU A 205 22.50 1.51 -7.92
C LEU A 205 22.41 2.80 -8.73
N SER A 206 23.45 3.64 -8.67
CA SER A 206 23.53 4.89 -9.44
C SER A 206 23.50 4.64 -10.94
N GLN A 207 24.23 3.63 -11.42
CA GLN A 207 24.23 3.22 -12.83
C GLN A 207 22.83 2.76 -13.27
N ARG A 208 22.17 1.91 -12.48
CA ARG A 208 20.79 1.45 -12.77
C ARG A 208 19.81 2.62 -12.82
N ARG A 209 19.91 3.57 -11.88
CA ARG A 209 19.04 4.75 -11.84
C ARG A 209 19.23 5.65 -13.05
N ARG A 210 20.48 5.83 -13.49
CA ARG A 210 20.81 6.60 -14.71
C ARG A 210 20.26 5.96 -15.98
N VAL A 211 20.39 4.63 -16.10
CA VAL A 211 19.85 3.88 -17.25
C VAL A 211 18.32 3.95 -17.30
N MET A 212 17.65 4.04 -16.15
CA MET A 212 16.19 4.13 -16.06
C MET A 212 15.62 5.52 -16.37
N GLN A 213 16.41 6.60 -16.24
CA GLN A 213 15.92 7.98 -16.36
C GLN A 213 15.22 8.28 -17.70
N PRO A 214 15.72 7.85 -18.88
CA PRO A 214 15.03 8.10 -20.14
C PRO A 214 13.62 7.52 -20.20
N ASP A 215 13.42 6.31 -19.66
CA ASP A 215 12.10 5.67 -19.63
C ASP A 215 11.13 6.41 -18.69
N VAL A 216 11.64 6.88 -17.55
CA VAL A 216 10.86 7.68 -16.59
C VAL A 216 10.43 9.01 -17.21
N ALA A 217 11.37 9.70 -17.87
CA ALA A 217 11.10 10.94 -18.59
C ALA A 217 10.08 10.72 -19.71
N HIS A 218 10.21 9.65 -20.50
CA HIS A 218 9.26 9.32 -21.55
C HIS A 218 7.84 9.08 -20.99
N VAL A 219 7.69 8.33 -19.89
CA VAL A 219 6.38 8.09 -19.28
C VAL A 219 5.78 9.38 -18.70
N ALA A 220 6.61 10.28 -18.16
CA ALA A 220 6.17 11.59 -17.68
C ALA A 220 5.71 12.49 -18.84
N ILE A 221 6.46 12.56 -19.94
CA ILE A 221 6.11 13.30 -21.18
C ILE A 221 4.82 12.75 -21.77
N ASP A 222 4.72 11.42 -21.97
CA ASP A 222 3.51 10.75 -22.45
C ASP A 222 2.27 11.14 -21.62
N CYS A 223 2.44 11.27 -20.30
CA CYS A 223 1.36 11.61 -19.40
C CYS A 223 0.95 13.08 -19.50
N SER A 224 1.93 13.98 -19.67
CA SER A 224 1.71 15.42 -19.82
C SER A 224 1.09 15.74 -21.17
N GLU A 225 1.69 15.26 -22.26
CA GLU A 225 1.24 15.54 -23.64
C GLU A 225 0.00 14.73 -24.04
N GLY A 226 -0.25 13.60 -23.38
CA GLY A 226 -1.40 12.74 -23.66
C GLY A 226 -2.75 13.36 -23.28
N GLY A 227 -2.79 14.56 -22.68
CA GLY A 227 -3.99 15.32 -22.31
C GLY A 227 -4.93 14.61 -21.34
N THR A 228 -4.54 13.44 -20.82
CA THR A 228 -5.43 12.58 -20.04
C THR A 228 -5.66 13.13 -18.63
N ILE A 229 -4.64 13.74 -18.04
CA ILE A 229 -4.74 14.46 -16.75
C ILE A 229 -5.65 15.68 -16.90
N GLU A 230 -5.44 16.50 -17.93
CA GLU A 230 -6.27 17.67 -18.24
C GLU A 230 -7.74 17.29 -18.45
N VAL A 231 -8.01 16.26 -19.26
CA VAL A 231 -9.38 15.75 -19.48
C VAL A 231 -10.00 15.25 -18.18
N PHE A 232 -9.22 14.62 -17.30
CA PHE A 232 -9.71 14.17 -16.01
C PHE A 232 -10.02 15.37 -15.09
N ALA A 233 -9.14 16.36 -15.01
CA ALA A 233 -9.37 17.58 -14.23
C ALA A 233 -10.62 18.34 -14.73
N HIS A 234 -10.78 18.51 -16.04
CA HIS A 234 -11.98 19.11 -16.63
C HIS A 234 -13.26 18.36 -16.29
N TYR A 235 -13.22 17.01 -16.31
CA TYR A 235 -14.35 16.19 -15.89
C TYR A 235 -14.71 16.43 -14.42
N LEU A 236 -13.71 16.48 -13.53
CA LEU A 236 -13.93 16.73 -12.11
C LEU A 236 -14.43 18.14 -11.83
N HIS A 237 -14.01 19.15 -12.60
CA HIS A 237 -14.56 20.49 -12.53
C HIS A 237 -16.04 20.52 -12.94
N ASP A 238 -16.42 19.84 -14.02
CA ASP A 238 -17.83 19.71 -14.42
C ASP A 238 -18.65 18.97 -13.36
N LEU A 239 -18.12 17.87 -12.81
CA LEU A 239 -18.73 17.13 -11.71
C LEU A 239 -18.93 18.03 -10.48
N LYS A 240 -17.92 18.80 -10.10
CA LYS A 240 -17.97 19.75 -8.98
C LYS A 240 -19.06 20.80 -9.19
N VAL A 241 -19.14 21.40 -10.37
CA VAL A 241 -20.16 22.41 -10.68
C VAL A 241 -21.57 21.79 -10.65
N ARG A 242 -21.76 20.62 -11.26
CA ARG A 242 -23.06 19.92 -11.24
C ARG A 242 -23.47 19.56 -9.82
N ALA A 243 -22.55 19.05 -9.01
CA ALA A 243 -22.81 18.71 -7.62
C ALA A 243 -23.18 19.94 -6.79
N MET A 244 -22.46 21.06 -6.94
CA MET A 244 -22.79 22.32 -6.26
C MET A 244 -24.15 22.92 -6.65
N LEU A 245 -24.67 22.58 -7.84
CA LEU A 245 -26.02 22.99 -8.27
C LEU A 245 -27.13 22.08 -7.75
N GLN A 246 -26.80 20.84 -7.35
CA GLN A 246 -27.76 19.81 -6.94
C GLN A 246 -27.73 19.49 -5.44
N GLY A 247 -26.60 19.77 -4.77
CA GLY A 247 -26.33 19.45 -3.38
C GLY A 247 -26.24 20.67 -2.48
N ASP A 248 -26.21 20.41 -1.18
CA ASP A 248 -26.18 21.43 -0.13
C ASP A 248 -24.77 21.61 0.47
N GLY A 249 -23.81 20.74 0.13
CA GLY A 249 -22.42 20.83 0.61
C GLY A 249 -21.61 19.55 0.38
N VAL A 250 -20.65 19.27 1.27
CA VAL A 250 -19.88 18.01 1.25
C VAL A 250 -20.21 17.08 2.42
N HIS A 251 -21.07 17.53 3.34
CA HIS A 251 -21.37 16.86 4.60
C HIS A 251 -22.74 16.14 4.58
N SER A 252 -23.01 15.37 3.52
CA SER A 252 -24.19 14.51 3.47
C SER A 252 -24.05 13.32 4.43
N LEU A 253 -25.17 12.80 4.96
CA LEU A 253 -25.17 11.56 5.75
C LEU A 253 -24.50 10.43 4.96
N TYR A 254 -24.82 10.33 3.68
CA TYR A 254 -24.23 9.36 2.76
C TYR A 254 -22.69 9.46 2.69
N SER A 255 -22.14 10.68 2.68
CA SER A 255 -20.67 10.88 2.70
C SER A 255 -20.04 10.33 3.98
N TYR A 256 -20.66 10.57 5.14
CA TYR A 256 -20.19 10.03 6.42
C TYR A 256 -20.31 8.51 6.51
N GLU A 257 -21.38 7.92 5.99
CA GLU A 257 -21.53 6.46 5.96
C GLU A 257 -20.48 5.79 5.07
N ARG A 258 -20.21 6.38 3.90
CA ARG A 258 -19.15 5.89 3.00
C ARG A 258 -17.80 5.98 3.67
N ALA A 259 -17.49 7.10 4.32
CA ALA A 259 -16.29 7.25 5.12
C ALA A 259 -16.20 6.20 6.23
N PHE A 260 -17.23 6.10 7.06
CA PHE A 260 -17.31 5.13 8.16
C PHE A 260 -17.09 3.70 7.67
N THR A 261 -17.88 3.26 6.70
CA THR A 261 -17.83 1.89 6.16
C THR A 261 -16.44 1.59 5.59
N GLN A 262 -15.91 2.47 4.73
CA GLN A 262 -14.60 2.24 4.12
C GLN A 262 -13.47 2.26 5.16
N ILE A 263 -13.50 3.16 6.13
CA ILE A 263 -12.50 3.20 7.21
C ILE A 263 -12.58 1.92 8.05
N MET A 264 -13.77 1.50 8.47
CA MET A 264 -13.96 0.29 9.26
C MET A 264 -13.52 -0.98 8.53
N VAL A 265 -13.82 -1.10 7.23
CA VAL A 265 -13.28 -2.17 6.38
C VAL A 265 -11.75 -2.19 6.43
N ARG A 266 -11.09 -1.03 6.37
CA ARG A 266 -9.61 -0.96 6.41
C ARG A 266 -9.03 -1.22 7.79
N ILE A 267 -9.74 -0.87 8.86
CA ILE A 267 -9.37 -1.25 10.22
C ILE A 267 -9.44 -2.77 10.33
N SER A 268 -10.56 -3.39 9.94
CA SER A 268 -10.71 -4.85 9.94
C SER A 268 -9.65 -5.56 9.09
N ASP A 269 -9.35 -5.06 7.87
CA ASP A 269 -8.27 -5.57 7.02
C ASP A 269 -6.91 -5.54 7.72
N LEU A 270 -6.64 -4.55 8.57
CA LEU A 270 -5.39 -4.42 9.30
C LEU A 270 -5.33 -5.41 10.49
N PHE A 271 -6.40 -5.48 11.27
CA PHE A 271 -6.53 -6.41 12.41
C PHE A 271 -6.46 -7.87 12.00
N TRP A 272 -6.86 -8.21 10.77
CA TRP A 272 -6.67 -9.54 10.19
C TRP A 272 -5.22 -10.05 10.28
N TYR A 273 -4.24 -9.14 10.30
CA TYR A 273 -2.82 -9.50 10.38
C TYR A 273 -2.22 -9.40 11.78
N GLU A 274 -2.98 -8.94 12.79
CA GLU A 274 -2.49 -8.83 14.17
C GLU A 274 -1.92 -10.15 14.71
N PRO A 275 -2.54 -11.33 14.50
CA PRO A 275 -2.02 -12.60 15.05
C PRO A 275 -0.59 -12.92 14.60
N TYR A 276 -0.16 -12.40 13.45
CA TYR A 276 1.18 -12.64 12.91
C TYR A 276 2.27 -11.78 13.59
N LEU A 277 1.90 -10.78 14.39
CA LEU A 277 2.83 -10.02 15.23
C LEU A 277 3.43 -10.84 16.38
N SER A 278 3.06 -12.12 16.51
CA SER A 278 3.64 -13.07 17.46
C SER A 278 4.94 -13.71 16.97
N ASP A 279 5.21 -13.72 15.66
CA ASP A 279 6.35 -14.42 15.07
C ASP A 279 7.11 -13.53 14.07
N PRO A 280 8.35 -13.09 14.39
CA PRO A 280 9.13 -12.22 13.51
C PRO A 280 9.50 -12.84 12.16
N SER A 281 9.42 -14.17 12.02
CA SER A 281 9.77 -14.90 10.79
C SER A 281 8.71 -14.83 9.69
N LEU A 282 7.49 -14.38 10.00
CA LEU A 282 6.35 -14.29 9.07
C LEU A 282 6.42 -13.05 8.16
N ILE A 283 7.51 -12.92 7.41
CA ILE A 283 7.85 -11.78 6.56
C ILE A 283 6.73 -11.43 5.56
N HIS A 284 6.12 -12.43 4.93
CA HIS A 284 5.06 -12.21 3.94
C HIS A 284 3.80 -11.60 4.55
N GLN A 285 3.43 -12.03 5.76
CA GLN A 285 2.29 -11.53 6.50
C GLN A 285 2.54 -10.11 7.00
N HIS A 286 3.75 -9.81 7.49
CA HIS A 286 4.13 -8.43 7.83
C HIS A 286 4.08 -7.49 6.62
N HIS A 287 4.54 -7.96 5.45
CA HIS A 287 4.41 -7.19 4.21
C HIS A 287 2.93 -6.97 3.81
N ALA A 288 2.08 -7.99 3.97
CA ALA A 288 0.65 -7.84 3.72
C ALA A 288 -0.02 -6.85 4.71
N MET A 289 0.36 -6.90 5.99
CA MET A 289 -0.05 -5.93 7.01
C MET A 289 0.37 -4.50 6.66
N ARG A 290 1.60 -4.31 6.15
CA ARG A 290 2.08 -3.01 5.64
C ARG A 290 1.16 -2.46 4.55
N ILE A 291 0.70 -3.32 3.63
CA ILE A 291 -0.24 -2.92 2.57
C ILE A 291 -1.59 -2.52 3.18
N ALA A 292 -2.10 -3.28 4.15
CA ALA A 292 -3.33 -2.95 4.87
C ALA A 292 -3.23 -1.60 5.60
N ALA A 293 -2.13 -1.36 6.34
CA ALA A 293 -1.86 -0.09 7.01
C ALA A 293 -1.80 1.10 6.03
N LYS A 294 -1.16 0.90 4.87
CA LYS A 294 -1.14 1.90 3.79
C LYS A 294 -2.55 2.22 3.28
N ARG A 295 -3.37 1.19 3.06
CA ARG A 295 -4.76 1.37 2.60
C ARG A 295 -5.58 2.12 3.64
N LEU A 296 -5.50 1.73 4.91
CA LEU A 296 -6.15 2.45 6.02
C LEU A 296 -5.73 3.91 6.06
N ARG A 297 -4.42 4.18 6.02
CA ARG A 297 -3.92 5.56 6.02
C ARG A 297 -4.47 6.37 4.86
N TYR A 298 -4.37 5.86 3.63
CA TYR A 298 -4.85 6.60 2.45
C TYR A 298 -6.36 6.79 2.45
N THR A 299 -7.14 5.82 2.95
CA THR A 299 -8.59 5.97 3.13
C THR A 299 -8.91 7.03 4.17
N LEU A 300 -8.23 7.03 5.32
CA LEU A 300 -8.42 8.03 6.35
C LEU A 300 -7.98 9.43 5.88
N GLU A 301 -6.86 9.55 5.17
CA GLU A 301 -6.42 10.80 4.53
C GLU A 301 -7.46 11.34 3.55
N ALA A 302 -8.09 10.46 2.77
CA ALA A 302 -9.09 10.85 1.78
C ALA A 302 -10.37 11.36 2.43
N TYR A 303 -10.76 10.85 3.60
CA TYR A 303 -11.97 11.27 4.33
C TYR A 303 -11.73 12.26 5.47
N ALA A 304 -10.47 12.60 5.79
CA ALA A 304 -10.14 13.46 6.93
C ALA A 304 -10.85 14.83 6.88
N GLY A 305 -11.08 15.36 5.67
CA GLY A 305 -11.77 16.63 5.47
C GLY A 305 -13.25 16.61 5.89
N LEU A 306 -13.91 15.44 5.88
CA LEU A 306 -15.29 15.31 6.37
C LEU A 306 -15.41 15.50 7.88
N PHE A 307 -14.34 15.20 8.62
CA PHE A 307 -14.34 15.23 10.08
C PHE A 307 -13.68 16.50 10.63
N ASP A 308 -13.62 17.59 9.87
CA ASP A 308 -13.00 18.87 10.25
C ASP A 308 -11.64 18.70 10.93
N ASP A 309 -10.81 17.80 10.39
CA ASP A 309 -9.48 17.47 10.91
C ASP A 309 -9.42 16.85 12.32
N GLN A 310 -10.56 16.46 12.91
CA GLN A 310 -10.62 15.81 14.22
C GLN A 310 -9.90 14.45 14.26
N VAL A 311 -9.63 13.86 13.09
CA VAL A 311 -8.89 12.59 12.92
C VAL A 311 -7.39 12.75 12.65
N LYS A 312 -6.85 13.99 12.71
CA LYS A 312 -5.41 14.25 12.46
C LYS A 312 -4.49 13.53 13.43
N GLY A 313 -4.90 13.36 14.69
CA GLY A 313 -4.12 12.64 15.71
C GLY A 313 -4.00 11.16 15.35
N GLU A 314 -5.11 10.55 14.98
CA GLU A 314 -5.25 9.16 14.59
C GLU A 314 -4.47 8.87 13.31
N LEU A 315 -4.50 9.81 12.36
CA LEU A 315 -3.70 9.72 11.15
C LEU A 315 -2.20 9.67 11.44
N LYS A 316 -1.70 10.43 12.44
CA LYS A 316 -0.29 10.36 12.87
C LYS A 316 0.05 9.00 13.47
N VAL A 317 -0.85 8.45 14.29
CA VAL A 317 -0.68 7.11 14.88
C VAL A 317 -0.58 6.05 13.80
N ILE A 318 -1.51 6.05 12.84
CA ILE A 318 -1.52 5.10 11.71
C ILE A 318 -0.29 5.28 10.82
N LYS A 319 0.16 6.52 10.60
CA LYS A 319 1.41 6.81 9.88
C LYS A 319 2.61 6.16 10.56
N LYS A 320 2.69 6.22 11.89
CA LYS A 320 3.76 5.58 12.66
C LYS A 320 3.74 4.05 12.57
N ILE A 321 2.56 3.41 12.59
CA ILE A 321 2.43 1.97 12.32
C ILE A 321 2.98 1.64 10.91
N GLN A 322 2.61 2.45 9.92
CA GLN A 322 3.10 2.29 8.56
C GLN A 322 4.61 2.50 8.44
N GLU A 323 5.19 3.43 9.19
CA GLU A 323 6.65 3.69 9.23
C GLU A 323 7.39 2.44 9.72
N PHE A 324 7.00 1.88 10.87
CA PHE A 324 7.61 0.62 11.36
C PHE A 324 7.52 -0.53 10.34
N LEU A 325 6.32 -0.79 9.82
CA LEU A 325 6.11 -1.81 8.79
C LEU A 325 6.85 -1.49 7.48
N GLY A 326 7.05 -0.20 7.20
CA GLY A 326 7.85 0.36 6.12
C GLY A 326 9.29 -0.07 6.23
N ASP A 327 9.92 0.33 7.33
CA ASP A 327 11.34 0.14 7.59
C ASP A 327 11.69 -1.35 7.74
N MET A 328 10.78 -2.15 8.33
CA MET A 328 10.94 -3.61 8.38
C MET A 328 10.99 -4.22 6.97
N HIS A 329 10.05 -3.83 6.10
CA HIS A 329 10.01 -4.32 4.73
C HIS A 329 11.23 -3.86 3.92
N ASP A 330 11.72 -2.64 4.17
CA ASP A 330 12.92 -2.15 3.50
C ASP A 330 14.16 -2.98 3.93
N CYS A 331 14.23 -3.39 5.20
CA CYS A 331 15.24 -4.38 5.65
C CYS A 331 15.07 -5.73 4.94
N ASP A 332 13.84 -6.24 4.81
CA ASP A 332 13.55 -7.50 4.10
C ASP A 332 14.04 -7.47 2.65
N VAL A 333 13.79 -6.36 1.94
CA VAL A 333 14.25 -6.17 0.55
C VAL A 333 15.78 -6.22 0.45
N TRP A 334 16.50 -5.59 1.39
CA TRP A 334 17.96 -5.66 1.44
C TRP A 334 18.47 -7.07 1.77
N ILE A 335 17.88 -7.73 2.77
CA ILE A 335 18.27 -9.09 3.19
C ILE A 335 18.11 -10.09 2.03
N GLU A 336 17.06 -9.94 1.22
CA GLU A 336 16.83 -10.77 0.04
C GLU A 336 17.78 -10.43 -1.12
N SER A 337 18.06 -9.14 -1.37
CA SER A 337 18.77 -8.69 -2.58
C SER A 337 20.30 -8.70 -2.47
N LEU A 338 20.88 -8.47 -1.30
CA LEU A 338 22.34 -8.40 -1.11
C LEU A 338 23.08 -9.71 -1.39
N PRO A 339 22.57 -10.91 -1.06
CA PRO A 339 23.19 -12.17 -1.47
C PRO A 339 23.28 -12.31 -3.00
N ARG A 340 22.24 -11.90 -3.72
CA ARG A 340 22.22 -11.91 -5.19
C ARG A 340 23.26 -10.95 -5.74
N PHE A 341 23.34 -9.74 -5.18
CA PHE A 341 24.36 -8.76 -5.55
C PHE A 341 25.79 -9.31 -5.39
N LEU A 342 26.08 -10.00 -4.27
CA LEU A 342 27.39 -10.62 -4.06
C LEU A 342 27.73 -11.65 -5.13
N HIS A 343 26.79 -12.52 -5.48
CA HIS A 343 26.99 -13.52 -6.53
C HIS A 343 27.28 -12.86 -7.88
N GLU A 344 26.51 -11.84 -8.25
CA GLU A 344 26.70 -11.08 -9.50
C GLU A 344 28.04 -10.32 -9.55
N GLU A 345 28.53 -9.79 -8.42
CA GLU A 345 29.86 -9.15 -8.37
C GLU A 345 31.01 -10.17 -8.37
N GLU A 346 30.81 -11.38 -7.82
CA GLU A 346 31.80 -12.46 -7.94
C GLU A 346 32.02 -12.85 -9.40
N ASP A 347 30.92 -13.09 -10.14
CA ASP A 347 30.97 -13.43 -11.56
C ASP A 347 31.61 -12.31 -12.39
N ARG A 348 31.27 -11.04 -12.09
CA ARG A 348 31.87 -9.87 -12.75
C ARG A 348 33.36 -9.72 -12.45
N SER A 349 33.78 -9.95 -11.20
CA SER A 349 35.19 -9.94 -10.82
C SER A 349 35.97 -11.00 -11.60
N ARG A 350 35.42 -12.23 -11.67
CA ARG A 350 36.05 -13.34 -12.39
C ARG A 350 36.14 -13.06 -13.88
N ALA A 351 35.07 -12.54 -14.49
CA ALA A 351 35.04 -12.22 -15.91
C ALA A 351 36.02 -11.08 -16.28
N TYR A 352 36.18 -10.07 -15.43
CA TYR A 352 36.99 -8.89 -15.73
C TYR A 352 38.47 -9.04 -15.35
N PHE A 353 38.77 -9.66 -14.19
CA PHE A 353 40.14 -9.78 -13.66
C PHE A 353 40.73 -11.20 -13.79
N GLY A 354 39.93 -12.19 -14.20
CA GLY A 354 40.36 -13.59 -14.26
C GLY A 354 40.58 -14.24 -12.88
N ASN A 355 40.24 -13.55 -11.79
CA ASN A 355 40.39 -14.03 -10.41
C ASN A 355 39.39 -13.36 -9.47
N ASN A 356 39.27 -13.89 -8.24
CA ASN A 356 38.34 -13.41 -7.23
C ASN A 356 38.94 -12.36 -6.26
N ARG A 357 40.18 -11.88 -6.47
CA ARG A 357 40.82 -10.98 -5.49
C ARG A 357 40.08 -9.66 -5.31
N PHE A 358 39.48 -9.14 -6.39
CA PHE A 358 38.67 -7.93 -6.31
C PHE A 358 37.35 -8.18 -5.58
N PHE A 359 36.73 -9.35 -5.78
CA PHE A 359 35.53 -9.75 -5.03
C PHE A 359 35.78 -9.85 -3.52
N GLU A 360 36.95 -10.34 -3.08
CA GLU A 360 37.31 -10.38 -1.66
C GLU A 360 37.37 -8.98 -1.01
N LEU A 361 37.52 -7.91 -1.79
CA LEU A 361 37.43 -6.52 -1.30
C LEU A 361 35.98 -6.05 -1.12
N ILE A 362 35.04 -6.58 -1.94
CA ILE A 362 33.63 -6.19 -1.92
C ILE A 362 32.89 -6.89 -0.78
N ARG A 363 33.19 -8.19 -0.57
CA ARG A 363 32.44 -9.05 0.35
C ARG A 363 32.25 -8.45 1.75
N PRO A 364 33.28 -7.94 2.46
CA PRO A 364 33.11 -7.54 3.86
C PRO A 364 32.12 -6.38 4.03
N GLY A 365 32.14 -5.39 3.13
CA GLY A 365 31.21 -4.27 3.15
C GLY A 365 29.74 -4.68 3.05
N ILE A 366 29.45 -5.62 2.15
CA ILE A 366 28.09 -6.13 1.96
C ILE A 366 27.66 -7.05 3.10
N THR A 367 28.55 -7.90 3.61
CA THR A 367 28.26 -8.75 4.78
C THR A 367 27.88 -7.89 5.99
N VAL A 368 28.63 -6.84 6.26
CA VAL A 368 28.34 -5.88 7.33
C VAL A 368 26.97 -5.22 7.15
N LEU A 369 26.64 -4.79 5.93
CA LEU A 369 25.32 -4.22 5.66
C LEU A 369 24.20 -5.26 5.86
N MET A 370 24.40 -6.50 5.43
CA MET A 370 23.42 -7.58 5.64
C MET A 370 23.15 -7.85 7.12
N GLU A 371 24.19 -7.90 7.94
CA GLU A 371 24.08 -8.11 9.39
C GLU A 371 23.32 -6.95 10.05
N ASP A 372 23.69 -5.72 9.72
CA ASP A 372 23.03 -4.51 10.20
C ASP A 372 21.53 -4.46 9.80
N ARG A 373 21.18 -4.90 8.58
CA ARG A 373 19.77 -4.97 8.15
C ARG A 373 19.00 -6.06 8.91
N ARG A 374 19.62 -7.20 9.22
CA ARG A 374 18.99 -8.27 10.02
C ARG A 374 18.73 -7.82 11.45
N GLU A 375 19.71 -7.17 12.09
CA GLU A 375 19.59 -6.64 13.44
C GLU A 375 18.51 -5.55 13.53
N ASN A 376 18.58 -4.54 12.65
CA ASN A 376 17.58 -3.47 12.62
C ASN A 376 16.16 -3.96 12.37
N ARG A 377 15.99 -4.98 11.51
CA ARG A 377 14.68 -5.60 11.30
C ARG A 377 14.10 -6.17 12.60
N GLY A 378 14.92 -6.84 13.42
CA GLY A 378 14.51 -7.37 14.73
C GLY A 378 14.08 -6.26 15.68
N ILE A 379 14.89 -5.21 15.80
CA ILE A 379 14.60 -4.04 16.64
C ILE A 379 13.29 -3.36 16.22
N LEU A 380 13.07 -3.18 14.91
CA LEU A 380 11.86 -2.57 14.37
C LEU A 380 10.62 -3.41 14.66
N PHE A 381 10.72 -4.74 14.56
CA PHE A 381 9.63 -5.64 14.90
C PHE A 381 9.25 -5.53 16.37
N GLU A 382 10.21 -5.59 17.28
CA GLU A 382 9.94 -5.43 18.72
C GLU A 382 9.32 -4.07 19.05
N ASN A 383 9.80 -3.00 18.41
CA ASN A 383 9.23 -1.66 18.57
C ASN A 383 7.80 -1.59 18.04
N LEU A 384 7.50 -2.25 16.92
CA LEU A 384 6.14 -2.35 16.39
C LEU A 384 5.22 -3.07 17.37
N CYS A 385 5.62 -4.24 17.89
CA CYS A 385 4.79 -5.00 18.85
C CYS A 385 4.51 -4.19 20.12
N ARG A 386 5.56 -3.59 20.71
CA ARG A 386 5.40 -2.70 21.88
C ARG A 386 4.49 -1.52 21.59
N TYR A 387 4.60 -0.92 20.41
CA TYR A 387 3.73 0.19 20.01
C TYR A 387 2.29 -0.27 19.78
N TRP A 388 2.08 -1.43 19.16
CA TRP A 388 0.77 -1.99 18.91
C TRP A 388 0.03 -2.33 20.21
N ASP A 389 0.69 -2.98 21.16
CA ASP A 389 0.11 -3.31 22.46
C ASP A 389 -0.26 -2.06 23.25
N LYS A 390 0.61 -1.05 23.24
CA LYS A 390 0.30 0.26 23.82
C LYS A 390 -0.98 0.87 23.26
N LEU A 391 -1.19 0.80 21.93
CA LEU A 391 -2.41 1.35 21.30
C LEU A 391 -3.67 0.61 21.74
N LYS A 392 -3.58 -0.70 22.00
CA LYS A 392 -4.70 -1.49 22.53
C LYS A 392 -5.01 -1.09 23.98
N GLU A 393 -4.00 -0.97 24.82
CA GLU A 393 -4.16 -0.55 26.22
C GLU A 393 -4.76 0.86 26.34
N GLU A 394 -4.39 1.76 25.44
CA GLU A 394 -4.93 3.13 25.39
C GLU A 394 -6.33 3.23 24.75
N GLY A 395 -6.90 2.13 24.26
CA GLY A 395 -8.21 2.12 23.61
C GLY A 395 -8.26 2.95 22.31
N PHE A 396 -7.13 3.06 21.61
CA PHE A 396 -6.98 3.92 20.42
C PHE A 396 -8.05 3.63 19.35
N TRP A 397 -8.26 2.34 19.07
CA TRP A 397 -9.17 1.90 18.01
C TRP A 397 -10.63 2.20 18.34
N ASP A 398 -11.02 2.05 19.61
CA ASP A 398 -12.36 2.38 20.07
C ASP A 398 -12.62 3.88 19.98
N CYS A 399 -11.63 4.71 20.35
CA CYS A 399 -11.72 6.17 20.21
C CYS A 399 -11.82 6.60 18.75
N LEU A 400 -11.04 5.99 17.85
CA LEU A 400 -11.15 6.25 16.41
C LEU A 400 -12.54 5.86 15.89
N SER A 401 -13.02 4.66 16.20
CA SER A 401 -14.34 4.16 15.81
C SER A 401 -15.48 5.03 16.36
N GLU A 402 -15.36 5.53 17.58
CA GLU A 402 -16.30 6.49 18.16
C GLU A 402 -16.33 7.79 17.34
N LYS A 403 -15.17 8.41 17.12
CA LYS A 403 -15.09 9.68 16.37
C LYS A 403 -15.71 9.59 14.98
N ILE A 404 -15.40 8.54 14.23
CA ILE A 404 -15.93 8.38 12.86
C ILE A 404 -17.41 7.97 12.83
N SER A 405 -17.97 7.49 13.95
CA SER A 405 -19.38 7.09 14.03
C SER A 405 -20.31 8.18 14.59
N ILE A 406 -19.80 9.24 15.22
CA ILE A 406 -20.64 10.33 15.74
C ILE A 406 -21.61 10.91 14.68
N PRO A 407 -21.18 11.23 13.43
CA PRO A 407 -22.08 11.85 12.45
C PRO A 407 -23.22 10.94 11.97
N ILE A 408 -23.06 9.63 12.07
CA ILE A 408 -24.05 8.63 11.66
C ILE A 408 -24.99 8.22 12.80
N GLN A 409 -24.59 8.42 14.06
CA GLN A 409 -25.42 8.08 15.24
C GLN A 409 -26.61 9.01 15.46
N SER A 410 -26.60 10.21 14.89
CA SER A 410 -27.64 11.23 15.07
C SER A 410 -28.79 11.17 14.06
N SER A 411 -28.86 10.15 13.20
CA SER A 411 -29.43 10.32 11.87
C SER A 411 -30.30 9.13 11.41
N PHE A 412 -31.52 9.02 11.93
CA PHE A 412 -32.55 8.12 11.35
C PHE A 412 -33.27 8.74 10.16
N ASN A 413 -33.39 10.08 10.14
CA ASN A 413 -34.19 10.82 9.18
C ASN A 413 -33.34 11.59 8.14
N GLY A 414 -32.11 11.15 7.87
CA GLY A 414 -31.27 11.79 6.85
C GLY A 414 -30.70 13.17 7.21
N LYS A 415 -30.79 13.60 8.48
CA LYS A 415 -30.20 14.85 8.97
C LYS A 415 -29.19 14.56 10.08
N VAL A 416 -28.00 15.15 9.97
CA VAL A 416 -26.98 15.17 11.04
C VAL A 416 -27.54 16.01 12.19
N GLY A 417 -28.19 15.36 13.15
CA GLY A 417 -28.75 16.00 14.34
C GLY A 417 -27.67 16.31 15.38
N ALA A 418 -27.84 17.40 16.13
CA ALA A 418 -27.03 17.62 17.33
C ALA A 418 -27.23 16.47 18.33
N ALA A 419 -26.16 16.04 18.99
CA ALA A 419 -26.17 14.95 19.97
C ALA A 419 -27.28 15.15 21.02
N SER A 420 -28.28 14.28 21.03
CA SER A 420 -29.31 14.26 22.08
C SER A 420 -28.83 13.44 23.28
N SER A 421 -29.25 13.81 24.49
CA SER A 421 -28.85 13.16 25.75
C SER A 421 -29.80 12.03 26.21
N GLY A 422 -30.93 11.79 25.54
CA GLY A 422 -31.94 10.77 25.89
C GLY A 422 -31.68 9.38 25.27
N PRO A 423 -32.15 8.27 25.88
CA PRO A 423 -31.78 6.89 25.48
C PRO A 423 -31.88 6.65 23.96
N VAL A 424 -30.93 5.89 23.42
CA VAL A 424 -30.79 5.62 21.99
C VAL A 424 -31.32 4.22 21.68
N THR A 425 -32.27 4.13 20.74
CA THR A 425 -32.80 2.86 20.24
C THR A 425 -32.07 2.48 18.96
N ILE A 426 -31.57 1.26 18.87
CA ILE A 426 -30.90 0.72 17.67
C ILE A 426 -31.76 -0.44 17.14
N GLY A 427 -32.08 -0.42 15.85
CA GLY A 427 -32.68 -1.57 15.17
C GLY A 427 -31.59 -2.58 14.81
N LEU A 428 -31.79 -3.85 15.17
CA LEU A 428 -30.90 -4.94 14.76
C LEU A 428 -31.68 -5.87 13.84
N ILE A 429 -31.16 -6.10 12.64
CA ILE A 429 -31.71 -7.03 11.65
C ILE A 429 -30.61 -7.99 11.20
N SER A 430 -31.00 -9.17 10.73
CA SER A 430 -30.08 -10.15 10.12
C SER A 430 -30.87 -11.13 9.26
N ASP A 431 -30.17 -11.91 8.44
CA ASP A 431 -30.70 -13.10 7.75
C ASP A 431 -31.94 -12.78 6.90
N ILE A 432 -31.88 -11.61 6.25
CA ILE A 432 -32.94 -11.09 5.38
C ILE A 432 -33.18 -12.05 4.20
N HIS A 433 -32.10 -12.63 3.68
CA HIS A 433 -32.12 -13.61 2.60
C HIS A 433 -32.95 -13.19 1.38
N ALA A 434 -32.81 -11.93 0.94
CA ALA A 434 -33.54 -11.37 -0.18
C ALA A 434 -35.09 -11.41 -0.04
N ASN A 435 -35.59 -11.35 1.21
CA ASN A 435 -37.01 -11.26 1.54
C ASN A 435 -37.44 -9.78 1.70
N LEU A 436 -37.70 -9.11 0.58
CA LEU A 436 -38.08 -7.69 0.56
C LEU A 436 -39.33 -7.38 1.42
N PRO A 437 -40.47 -8.12 1.33
CA PRO A 437 -41.64 -7.79 2.13
C PRO A 437 -41.40 -7.86 3.64
N ALA A 438 -40.58 -8.83 4.09
CA ALA A 438 -40.20 -8.92 5.50
C ALA A 438 -39.32 -7.74 5.93
N LEU A 439 -38.35 -7.36 5.09
CA LEU A 439 -37.49 -6.22 5.36
C LEU A 439 -38.30 -4.92 5.47
N GLU A 440 -39.19 -4.64 4.52
CA GLU A 440 -40.07 -3.46 4.56
C GLU A 440 -40.89 -3.39 5.84
N ALA A 441 -41.48 -4.51 6.26
CA ALA A 441 -42.27 -4.59 7.48
C ALA A 441 -41.43 -4.32 8.75
N VAL A 442 -40.24 -4.94 8.84
CA VAL A 442 -39.34 -4.77 10.00
C VAL A 442 -38.79 -3.35 10.07
N LEU A 443 -38.45 -2.73 8.95
CA LEU A 443 -37.97 -1.35 8.93
C LEU A 443 -39.06 -0.35 9.34
N ALA A 444 -40.31 -0.57 8.90
CA ALA A 444 -41.44 0.25 9.34
C ALA A 444 -41.71 0.11 10.85
N ASP A 445 -41.58 -1.10 11.42
CA ASP A 445 -41.70 -1.31 12.86
C ASP A 445 -40.55 -0.62 13.62
N ALA A 446 -39.30 -0.78 13.17
CA ALA A 446 -38.14 -0.12 13.78
C ALA A 446 -38.28 1.42 13.79
N GLU A 447 -38.77 1.99 12.67
CA GLU A 447 -39.09 3.41 12.55
C GLU A 447 -40.17 3.84 13.54
N SER A 448 -41.26 3.08 13.67
CA SER A 448 -42.34 3.38 14.61
C SER A 448 -41.90 3.36 16.08
N ARG A 449 -40.86 2.59 16.39
CA ARG A 449 -40.25 2.48 17.73
C ARG A 449 -39.17 3.54 18.01
N GLY A 450 -38.92 4.41 17.05
CA GLY A 450 -37.91 5.48 17.17
C GLY A 450 -36.48 4.95 17.18
N ALA A 451 -36.20 3.86 16.46
CA ALA A 451 -34.81 3.49 16.17
C ALA A 451 -34.09 4.70 15.56
N VAL A 452 -32.86 4.98 15.99
CA VAL A 452 -32.07 6.08 15.41
C VAL A 452 -31.14 5.62 14.29
N VAL A 453 -30.83 4.32 14.28
CA VAL A 453 -29.98 3.63 13.31
C VAL A 453 -30.41 2.17 13.24
N VAL A 454 -30.24 1.54 12.08
CA VAL A 454 -30.45 0.10 11.89
C VAL A 454 -29.12 -0.54 11.51
N LEU A 455 -28.78 -1.64 12.17
CA LEU A 455 -27.60 -2.46 11.89
C LEU A 455 -28.04 -3.81 11.34
N ASN A 456 -27.42 -4.24 10.26
CA ASN A 456 -27.67 -5.53 9.63
C ASN A 456 -26.48 -6.47 9.86
N ALA A 457 -26.71 -7.58 10.57
CA ALA A 457 -25.72 -8.60 10.90
C ALA A 457 -25.46 -9.60 9.76
N GLY A 458 -25.85 -9.28 8.53
CA GLY A 458 -25.45 -10.01 7.33
C GLY A 458 -26.53 -10.91 6.77
N ASP A 459 -26.15 -11.68 5.76
CA ASP A 459 -27.04 -12.52 4.96
C ASP A 459 -28.20 -11.72 4.35
N THR A 460 -27.78 -10.62 3.72
CA THR A 460 -28.65 -9.71 2.98
C THR A 460 -29.31 -10.44 1.81
N THR A 461 -28.52 -11.26 1.12
CA THR A 461 -28.91 -12.05 -0.04
C THR A 461 -28.90 -13.55 0.29
N GLY A 462 -29.03 -14.38 -0.74
CA GLY A 462 -29.00 -15.83 -0.59
C GLY A 462 -30.02 -16.45 -1.51
N TYR A 463 -31.14 -16.87 -0.95
CA TYR A 463 -32.10 -17.71 -1.67
C TYR A 463 -33.46 -17.06 -1.96
N GLY A 464 -33.79 -15.92 -1.35
CA GLY A 464 -35.02 -15.19 -1.66
C GLY A 464 -34.99 -14.53 -3.05
N PRO A 465 -36.18 -14.13 -3.56
CA PRO A 465 -36.34 -13.72 -4.95
C PRO A 465 -35.98 -12.26 -5.24
N PHE A 466 -35.83 -11.40 -4.23
CA PHE A 466 -35.67 -9.94 -4.38
C PHE A 466 -34.28 -9.41 -3.92
N PRO A 467 -33.17 -9.95 -4.46
CA PRO A 467 -31.84 -9.62 -3.96
C PRO A 467 -31.42 -8.19 -4.28
N ASP A 468 -31.84 -7.62 -5.41
CA ASP A 468 -31.43 -6.27 -5.81
C ASP A 468 -32.22 -5.20 -5.07
N GLU A 469 -33.52 -5.44 -4.89
CA GLU A 469 -34.44 -4.56 -4.19
C GLU A 469 -34.10 -4.50 -2.71
N VAL A 470 -33.76 -5.63 -2.09
CA VAL A 470 -33.28 -5.65 -0.70
C VAL A 470 -32.00 -4.83 -0.54
N ILE A 471 -30.99 -5.03 -1.41
CA ILE A 471 -29.76 -4.23 -1.34
C ILE A 471 -30.09 -2.76 -1.59
N GLY A 472 -30.92 -2.45 -2.58
CA GLY A 472 -31.35 -1.09 -2.89
C GLY A 472 -32.04 -0.41 -1.72
N LEU A 473 -32.90 -1.14 -0.99
CA LEU A 473 -33.59 -0.64 0.19
C LEU A 473 -32.65 -0.41 1.37
N LEU A 474 -31.74 -1.34 1.66
CA LEU A 474 -30.72 -1.15 2.70
C LEU A 474 -29.86 0.09 2.42
N ARG A 475 -29.48 0.29 1.14
CA ARG A 475 -28.69 1.44 0.70
C ARG A 475 -29.46 2.75 0.80
N SER A 476 -30.72 2.78 0.35
CA SER A 476 -31.54 4.01 0.38
C SER A 476 -31.96 4.41 1.80
N ARG A 477 -32.01 3.44 2.72
CA ARG A 477 -32.30 3.65 4.14
C ARG A 477 -31.06 3.78 5.01
N HIS A 478 -29.85 3.87 4.43
CA HIS A 478 -28.64 4.18 5.20
C HIS A 478 -28.36 3.13 6.30
N ILE A 479 -28.54 1.83 5.96
CA ILE A 479 -28.41 0.72 6.91
C ILE A 479 -26.99 0.17 6.90
N LEU A 480 -26.30 0.29 8.04
CA LEU A 480 -24.97 -0.26 8.24
C LEU A 480 -25.02 -1.78 8.26
N SER A 481 -24.29 -2.43 7.34
CA SER A 481 -24.39 -3.86 7.13
C SER A 481 -23.02 -4.53 7.18
N VAL A 482 -22.92 -5.72 7.78
CA VAL A 482 -21.78 -6.63 7.59
C VAL A 482 -22.08 -7.66 6.51
N ILE A 483 -21.05 -8.25 5.93
CA ILE A 483 -21.20 -9.32 4.94
C ILE A 483 -21.54 -10.64 5.64
N GLY A 484 -22.53 -11.37 5.13
CA GLY A 484 -22.84 -12.73 5.59
C GLY A 484 -22.20 -13.84 4.75
N ASN A 485 -22.33 -15.09 5.20
CA ASN A 485 -21.76 -16.24 4.47
C ASN A 485 -22.54 -16.55 3.18
N TYR A 486 -23.84 -16.30 3.12
CA TYR A 486 -24.61 -16.42 1.89
C TYR A 486 -24.29 -15.29 0.91
N ASP A 487 -24.05 -14.07 1.40
CA ASP A 487 -23.59 -12.96 0.55
C ASP A 487 -22.26 -13.31 -0.16
N GLN A 488 -21.29 -13.81 0.59
CA GLN A 488 -20.03 -14.31 0.02
C GLN A 488 -20.26 -15.45 -0.97
N SER A 489 -21.18 -16.37 -0.67
CA SER A 489 -21.50 -17.51 -1.52
C SER A 489 -22.07 -17.07 -2.87
N VAL A 490 -22.99 -16.09 -2.88
CA VAL A 490 -23.52 -15.48 -4.11
C VAL A 490 -22.39 -14.86 -4.94
N LEU A 491 -21.54 -14.04 -4.31
CA LEU A 491 -20.46 -13.30 -4.98
C LEU A 491 -19.34 -14.20 -5.54
N SER A 492 -19.05 -15.32 -4.88
CA SER A 492 -17.90 -16.18 -5.18
C SER A 492 -17.96 -16.90 -6.55
N LYS A 493 -19.14 -16.98 -7.17
CA LYS A 493 -19.41 -17.81 -8.37
C LYS A 493 -19.04 -19.29 -8.23
N LYS A 494 -18.69 -19.78 -7.03
CA LYS A 494 -18.33 -21.19 -6.79
C LYS A 494 -19.50 -22.14 -7.08
N TRP A 495 -20.73 -21.63 -7.12
CA TRP A 495 -21.91 -22.35 -7.64
C TRP A 495 -21.80 -22.79 -9.11
N LYS A 496 -20.76 -22.37 -9.86
CA LYS A 496 -20.47 -22.86 -11.21
C LYS A 496 -19.63 -24.14 -11.24
N THR A 497 -18.80 -24.38 -10.23
CA THR A 497 -17.74 -25.42 -10.27
C THR A 497 -17.71 -26.31 -9.03
N GLY A 498 -18.27 -25.87 -7.90
CA GLY A 498 -18.38 -26.70 -6.69
C GLY A 498 -19.43 -27.80 -6.86
N ARG A 499 -19.36 -28.86 -6.04
CA ARG A 499 -20.46 -29.81 -5.80
C ARG A 499 -21.25 -29.33 -4.57
N PRO A 500 -22.40 -28.69 -4.75
CA PRO A 500 -23.16 -28.10 -3.65
C PRO A 500 -23.98 -29.19 -2.97
N ARG A 501 -24.26 -29.00 -1.68
CA ARG A 501 -25.05 -29.95 -0.90
C ARG A 501 -26.50 -30.11 -1.43
N SER A 502 -27.05 -29.15 -2.19
CA SER A 502 -28.36 -29.27 -2.86
C SER A 502 -28.42 -28.56 -4.21
N ARG A 503 -29.33 -29.00 -5.09
CA ARG A 503 -29.55 -28.41 -6.43
C ARG A 503 -30.28 -27.07 -6.34
N GLU A 504 -31.19 -26.95 -5.38
CA GLU A 504 -32.04 -25.78 -5.14
C GLU A 504 -31.19 -24.59 -4.71
N LYS A 505 -30.25 -24.79 -3.78
CA LYS A 505 -29.34 -23.72 -3.33
C LYS A 505 -28.51 -23.15 -4.48
N GLN A 506 -28.09 -23.97 -5.44
CA GLN A 506 -27.37 -23.48 -6.62
C GLN A 506 -28.21 -22.59 -7.50
N VAL A 507 -29.45 -23.01 -7.76
CA VAL A 507 -30.39 -22.24 -8.58
C VAL A 507 -30.62 -20.89 -7.92
N ALA A 508 -30.81 -20.87 -6.60
CA ALA A 508 -31.03 -19.65 -5.84
C ALA A 508 -29.78 -18.73 -5.83
N MET A 509 -28.57 -19.25 -5.55
CA MET A 509 -27.35 -18.42 -5.61
C MET A 509 -27.08 -17.86 -7.02
N ARG A 510 -27.37 -18.66 -8.05
CA ARG A 510 -27.24 -18.24 -9.45
C ARG A 510 -28.26 -17.14 -9.77
N TRP A 511 -29.52 -17.33 -9.35
CA TRP A 511 -30.57 -16.33 -9.48
C TRP A 511 -30.16 -15.02 -8.82
N ALA A 512 -29.74 -15.08 -7.56
CA ALA A 512 -29.28 -13.93 -6.81
C ALA A 512 -28.15 -13.19 -7.55
N TYR A 513 -27.09 -13.91 -7.94
CA TYR A 513 -25.95 -13.30 -8.62
C TYR A 513 -26.35 -12.57 -9.91
N HIS A 514 -27.25 -13.14 -10.71
CA HIS A 514 -27.65 -12.59 -12.00
C HIS A 514 -28.67 -11.45 -11.89
N ASN A 515 -29.48 -11.43 -10.83
CA ASN A 515 -30.50 -10.41 -10.63
C ASN A 515 -30.00 -9.22 -9.79
N ILE A 516 -28.77 -9.25 -9.27
CA ILE A 516 -28.17 -8.06 -8.63
C ILE A 516 -27.51 -7.17 -9.69
N SER A 517 -27.86 -5.89 -9.67
CA SER A 517 -27.27 -4.84 -10.50
C SER A 517 -25.76 -4.72 -10.27
N LEU A 518 -25.04 -4.11 -11.23
CA LEU A 518 -23.59 -3.96 -11.08
C LEU A 518 -23.24 -3.14 -9.83
N GLU A 519 -23.99 -2.07 -9.59
CA GLU A 519 -23.79 -1.15 -8.48
C GLU A 519 -24.01 -1.84 -7.12
N ASN A 520 -25.13 -2.55 -6.95
CA ASN A 520 -25.43 -3.29 -5.74
C ASN A 520 -24.43 -4.44 -5.49
N ARG A 521 -23.92 -5.06 -6.56
CA ARG A 521 -22.87 -6.09 -6.43
C ARG A 521 -21.56 -5.49 -5.93
N VAL A 522 -21.20 -4.28 -6.38
CA VAL A 522 -20.02 -3.56 -5.89
C VAL A 522 -20.19 -3.18 -4.43
N TRP A 523 -21.38 -2.70 -4.04
CA TRP A 523 -21.69 -2.40 -2.64
C TRP A 523 -21.57 -3.65 -1.76
N LEU A 524 -22.25 -4.75 -2.11
CA LEU A 524 -22.27 -5.99 -1.33
C LEU A 524 -20.86 -6.57 -1.14
N LYS A 525 -20.03 -6.48 -2.18
CA LYS A 525 -18.63 -6.94 -2.13
C LYS A 525 -17.76 -6.14 -1.16
N ASN A 526 -18.10 -4.88 -0.90
CA ASN A 526 -17.32 -3.97 -0.07
C ASN A 526 -17.86 -3.87 1.36
N LEU A 527 -18.85 -4.68 1.75
CA LEU A 527 -19.30 -4.75 3.13
C LEU A 527 -18.18 -5.28 4.05
N PRO A 528 -18.00 -4.68 5.24
CA PRO A 528 -17.04 -5.18 6.23
C PRO A 528 -17.46 -6.55 6.77
N ARG A 529 -16.50 -7.29 7.32
CA ARG A 529 -16.78 -8.52 8.08
C ARG A 529 -17.35 -8.23 9.46
N GLU A 530 -16.93 -7.13 10.06
CA GLU A 530 -17.40 -6.67 11.35
C GLU A 530 -17.56 -5.15 11.37
N ILE A 531 -18.51 -4.67 12.16
CA ILE A 531 -18.71 -3.26 12.46
C ILE A 531 -18.54 -3.07 13.96
N ARG A 532 -17.69 -2.13 14.35
CA ARG A 532 -17.55 -1.68 15.73
C ARG A 532 -18.08 -0.27 15.88
N LEU A 533 -18.94 -0.05 16.85
CA LEU A 533 -19.59 1.22 17.14
C LEU A 533 -19.46 1.53 18.63
N SER A 534 -19.09 2.76 19.00
CA SER A 534 -19.25 3.25 20.37
C SER A 534 -20.55 4.03 20.44
N VAL A 535 -21.58 3.49 21.08
CA VAL A 535 -22.83 4.20 21.31
C VAL A 535 -22.90 4.58 22.78
N ARG A 536 -22.71 5.87 23.06
CA ARG A 536 -22.71 6.42 24.43
C ARG A 536 -21.69 5.74 25.35
N GLY A 537 -20.49 5.47 24.84
CA GLY A 537 -19.43 4.79 25.57
C GLY A 537 -19.65 3.29 25.78
N LEU A 538 -20.70 2.70 25.19
CA LEU A 538 -20.85 1.25 25.06
C LEU A 538 -20.28 0.82 23.71
N THR A 539 -19.32 -0.08 23.71
CA THR A 539 -18.77 -0.68 22.48
C THR A 539 -19.66 -1.83 22.01
N LEU A 540 -20.18 -1.72 20.80
CA LEU A 540 -20.94 -2.75 20.09
C LEU A 540 -20.05 -3.34 18.98
N LEU A 541 -20.00 -4.66 18.89
CA LEU A 541 -19.47 -5.40 17.75
C LEU A 541 -20.64 -6.05 17.02
N VAL A 542 -20.75 -5.83 15.72
CA VAL A 542 -21.66 -6.55 14.82
C VAL A 542 -20.82 -7.43 13.92
N THR A 543 -21.14 -8.71 13.88
CA THR A 543 -20.55 -9.73 12.99
C THR A 543 -21.67 -10.66 12.52
N HIS A 544 -21.44 -11.43 11.46
CA HIS A 544 -22.43 -12.40 11.01
C HIS A 544 -22.40 -13.67 11.86
N GLY A 545 -21.32 -14.46 11.76
CA GLY A 545 -21.02 -15.55 12.70
C GLY A 545 -20.23 -15.04 13.90
N SER A 546 -19.39 -15.88 14.48
CA SER A 546 -18.43 -15.43 15.50
C SER A 546 -17.40 -14.44 14.91
N PRO A 547 -16.71 -13.65 15.77
CA PRO A 547 -15.61 -12.77 15.33
C PRO A 547 -14.47 -13.54 14.63
N ASP A 548 -14.23 -14.78 15.05
CA ASP A 548 -13.20 -15.64 14.46
C ASP A 548 -13.64 -16.25 13.13
N SER A 549 -14.95 -16.50 12.97
CA SER A 549 -15.48 -17.31 11.89
C SER A 549 -16.88 -16.86 11.45
N ILE A 550 -16.97 -16.44 10.18
CA ILE A 550 -18.25 -16.04 9.55
C ILE A 550 -19.26 -17.19 9.40
N THR A 551 -18.84 -18.44 9.62
CA THR A 551 -19.70 -19.63 9.50
C THR A 551 -19.88 -20.38 10.83
N GLU A 552 -19.38 -19.83 11.93
CA GLU A 552 -19.64 -20.37 13.27
C GLU A 552 -21.01 -19.88 13.74
N TYR A 553 -21.88 -20.81 14.13
CA TYR A 553 -23.19 -20.54 14.71
C TYR A 553 -23.03 -20.21 16.19
N LEU A 554 -23.66 -19.13 16.65
CA LEU A 554 -23.72 -18.77 18.06
C LEU A 554 -25.19 -18.72 18.50
N ASP A 555 -25.74 -19.88 18.85
CA ASP A 555 -27.13 -20.06 19.25
C ASP A 555 -27.29 -20.33 20.76
N ASP A 556 -28.52 -20.63 21.19
CA ASP A 556 -28.88 -20.97 22.57
C ASP A 556 -28.26 -22.29 23.07
N GLY A 557 -27.76 -23.13 22.16
CA GLY A 557 -27.00 -24.34 22.45
C GLY A 557 -25.50 -24.11 22.63
N THR A 558 -24.99 -22.91 22.35
CA THR A 558 -23.58 -22.59 22.47
C THR A 558 -23.13 -22.70 23.93
N PRO A 559 -22.08 -23.48 24.24
CA PRO A 559 -21.58 -23.58 25.61
C PRO A 559 -21.16 -22.22 26.16
N GLU A 560 -21.53 -21.94 27.39
CA GLU A 560 -21.15 -20.71 28.11
C GLU A 560 -19.63 -20.47 28.07
N SER A 561 -18.81 -21.53 28.13
CA SER A 561 -17.35 -21.41 28.00
C SER A 561 -16.91 -20.85 26.64
N ARG A 562 -17.60 -21.21 25.54
CA ARG A 562 -17.33 -20.65 24.21
C ARG A 562 -17.83 -19.23 24.11
N LEU A 563 -18.99 -18.91 24.69
CA LEU A 563 -19.48 -17.53 24.75
C LEU A 563 -18.53 -16.62 25.56
N GLN A 564 -17.97 -17.13 26.65
CA GLN A 564 -16.94 -16.43 27.44
C GLN A 564 -15.63 -16.29 26.69
N GLU A 565 -15.20 -17.31 25.95
CA GLU A 565 -14.02 -17.24 25.10
C GLU A 565 -14.20 -16.19 24.01
N VAL A 566 -15.34 -16.22 23.31
CA VAL A 566 -15.72 -15.19 22.35
C VAL A 566 -15.71 -13.84 23.04
N ALA A 567 -16.44 -13.64 24.15
CA ALA A 567 -16.46 -12.36 24.86
C ALA A 567 -15.07 -11.90 25.35
N SER A 568 -14.16 -12.83 25.65
CA SER A 568 -12.80 -12.54 26.10
C SER A 568 -11.92 -12.06 24.95
N GLY A 569 -11.26 -10.92 25.10
CA GLY A 569 -10.33 -10.39 24.11
C GLY A 569 -10.95 -9.61 22.94
N ILE A 570 -12.28 -9.60 22.78
CA ILE A 570 -12.93 -8.77 21.74
C ILE A 570 -12.85 -7.27 22.05
N GLY A 571 -12.88 -6.88 23.33
CA GLY A 571 -12.96 -5.46 23.73
C GLY A 571 -14.31 -4.80 23.47
N ALA A 572 -15.35 -5.58 23.10
CA ALA A 572 -16.71 -5.09 22.95
C ALA A 572 -17.56 -5.44 24.17
N ARG A 573 -18.45 -4.51 24.56
CA ARG A 573 -19.41 -4.73 25.64
C ARG A 573 -20.66 -5.48 25.19
N VAL A 574 -21.03 -5.33 23.90
CA VAL A 574 -22.15 -6.05 23.29
C VAL A 574 -21.67 -6.65 21.99
N VAL A 575 -21.93 -7.95 21.79
CA VAL A 575 -21.68 -8.65 20.52
C VAL A 575 -23.04 -8.99 19.90
N VAL A 576 -23.25 -8.56 18.67
CA VAL A 576 -24.42 -8.85 17.85
C VAL A 576 -23.98 -9.80 16.74
N THR A 577 -24.65 -10.93 16.66
CA THR A 577 -24.43 -12.00 15.69
C THR A 577 -25.77 -12.35 15.03
N GLY A 578 -25.71 -12.76 13.77
CA GLY A 578 -26.87 -13.19 12.98
C GLY A 578 -26.99 -14.71 12.87
N HIS A 579 -25.89 -15.35 12.43
CA HIS A 579 -25.78 -16.76 12.06
C HIS A 579 -26.07 -17.72 13.21
#